data_AF-A0AA45AIL3-F1
#
_entry.id   AF-A0AA45AIL3-F1
#
_cell.length_a   1.000
_cell.length_b   1.000
_cell.length_c   1.000
_cell.angle_alpha   90.00
_cell.angle_beta   90.00
_cell.angle_gamma   90.00
#
_symmetry.space_group_name_H-M   'P 1'
#
loop_
_entity.id
_entity.type
_entity.pdbx_description
1 polymer ?
#
loop_
_entity_poly.entity_id
_entity_poly.type
_entity_poly.pdbx_seq_one_letter_code
_entity_poly.pdbx_strand_id
1 'polypeptide(L)'
;MSLDALTGESGAFGAAGKLDDVITYIHLATVVSASEYKGASLRWWNAAWSLARELKLGRELPPSMRPMGPVDGDDGDVGASNGMNGGTGTPGSITEEEREERRRIWWLAYIVDRHLALCYNRPLFLLDLECSGLFQPMDDMAYQNGDFESYMSNTTDPNLAGEGLHQQSMRIRGPHFECTGHSIFGYFLPLMTILGEIVDLHHARNHPRFGVGFRMARDWDEQALEITRHLEAYEHSLKRFEQQYLRRMHPEGEGLAPNGDQASALDAPDHTGAADIGTPSVHSVHTNSSNRMTESDIQTKIVMAYGTHVMHVLHILLAGKWDPINLIDDNDLWISSQGFITATGHAVSAAEAISHILEFDPGLEFMPFFFGIYLLQGSFLLLLIADKLQLEASPSVVKACETIVRAHEACVVTLNTEYQRNFSKVMRSALAQVRGRVPEDLGEQHQRRRELLALYRWTGDGTGLAL
;
A
#
# COMPACT_ATOMS: atom_id res chain seq x y z
N MET A 1 34.82 15.63 -36.20
CA MET A 1 33.88 14.52 -36.44
C MET A 1 32.84 14.60 -35.34
N SER A 2 31.58 14.83 -35.72
CA SER A 2 30.48 15.11 -34.80
C SER A 2 30.12 13.88 -33.97
N LEU A 3 29.74 14.11 -32.70
CA LEU A 3 29.22 13.14 -31.74
C LEU A 3 27.73 12.82 -31.95
N ASP A 4 27.08 13.38 -32.97
CA ASP A 4 25.65 13.22 -33.26
C ASP A 4 25.27 11.92 -34.03
N ALA A 5 26.15 10.92 -34.08
CA ALA A 5 25.90 9.69 -34.85
C ALA A 5 25.57 8.45 -33.98
N LEU A 6 25.33 8.60 -32.67
CA LEU A 6 25.07 7.47 -31.76
C LEU A 6 23.62 7.30 -31.30
N THR A 7 22.68 8.09 -31.82
CA THR A 7 21.24 7.96 -31.50
C THR A 7 20.43 7.22 -32.57
N GLY A 8 21.09 6.64 -33.57
CA GLY A 8 20.40 6.06 -34.72
C GLY A 8 21.04 4.79 -35.26
N GLU A 9 21.16 3.75 -34.43
CA GLU A 9 21.31 2.39 -34.96
C GLU A 9 20.39 1.43 -34.19
N SER A 10 19.34 1.00 -34.89
CA SER A 10 18.55 -0.18 -34.55
C SER A 10 19.50 -1.36 -34.31
N GLY A 11 19.69 -1.72 -33.04
CA GLY A 11 20.39 -2.94 -32.67
C GLY A 11 19.73 -4.15 -33.32
N ALA A 12 20.55 -5.14 -33.68
CA ALA A 12 20.20 -6.33 -34.45
C ALA A 12 19.29 -7.36 -33.71
N PHE A 13 18.31 -6.88 -32.94
CA PHE A 13 17.13 -7.60 -32.47
C PHE A 13 15.92 -6.69 -32.74
N GLY A 14 15.10 -7.03 -33.73
CA GLY A 14 14.13 -6.17 -34.40
C GLY A 14 12.89 -5.69 -33.61
N ALA A 15 12.98 -5.47 -32.31
CA ALA A 15 12.03 -4.65 -31.57
C ALA A 15 12.73 -4.08 -30.33
N ALA A 16 13.06 -2.79 -30.32
CA ALA A 16 13.30 -2.12 -29.04
C ALA A 16 11.96 -2.21 -28.28
N GLY A 17 11.93 -2.93 -27.16
CA GLY A 17 10.68 -3.13 -26.42
C GLY A 17 10.06 -1.79 -26.01
N LYS A 18 8.74 -1.78 -25.86
CA LYS A 18 7.96 -0.59 -25.49
C LYS A 18 7.41 -0.71 -24.08
N LEU A 19 6.89 0.39 -23.55
CA LEU A 19 6.20 0.39 -22.25
C LEU A 19 5.07 -0.65 -22.22
N ASP A 20 4.31 -0.77 -23.30
CA ASP A 20 3.23 -1.76 -23.45
C ASP A 20 3.70 -3.21 -23.34
N ASP A 21 4.94 -3.52 -23.75
CA ASP A 21 5.50 -4.87 -23.63
C ASP A 21 5.77 -5.19 -22.14
N VAL A 22 6.26 -4.22 -21.37
CA VAL A 22 6.42 -4.35 -19.90
C VAL A 22 5.06 -4.60 -19.26
N ILE A 23 4.07 -3.77 -19.61
CA ILE A 23 2.70 -3.89 -19.11
C ILE A 23 2.11 -5.27 -19.45
N THR A 24 2.35 -5.76 -20.66
CA THR A 24 1.89 -7.08 -21.10
C THR A 24 2.49 -8.18 -20.23
N TYR A 25 3.80 -8.14 -19.96
CA TYR A 25 4.42 -9.12 -19.07
C TYR A 25 3.89 -9.04 -17.64
N ILE A 26 3.64 -7.84 -17.11
CA ILE A 26 3.01 -7.62 -15.79
C ILE A 26 1.62 -8.29 -15.73
N HIS A 27 0.80 -8.11 -16.77
CA HIS A 27 -0.53 -8.72 -16.83
C HIS A 27 -0.46 -10.25 -16.91
N LEU A 28 0.38 -10.79 -17.80
CA LEU A 28 0.60 -12.24 -17.90
C LEU A 28 1.06 -12.82 -16.56
N ALA A 29 2.00 -12.16 -15.89
CA ALA A 29 2.52 -12.60 -14.61
C ALA A 29 1.45 -12.56 -13.51
N THR A 30 0.65 -11.50 -13.44
CA THR A 30 -0.45 -11.37 -12.49
C THR A 30 -1.49 -12.48 -12.67
N VAL A 31 -1.93 -12.72 -13.91
CA VAL A 31 -2.93 -13.76 -14.22
C VAL A 31 -2.39 -15.17 -13.94
N VAL A 32 -1.14 -15.46 -14.33
CA VAL A 32 -0.53 -16.77 -14.09
C VAL A 32 -0.31 -17.01 -12.59
N SER A 33 -0.03 -15.96 -11.80
CA SER A 33 0.10 -16.06 -10.34
C SER A 33 -1.18 -16.53 -9.64
N ALA A 34 -2.35 -16.27 -10.23
CA ALA A 34 -3.65 -16.71 -9.72
C ALA A 34 -4.01 -18.16 -10.13
N SER A 35 -3.13 -18.85 -10.87
CA SER A 35 -3.32 -20.22 -11.33
C SER A 35 -2.58 -21.24 -10.47
N GLU A 36 -2.84 -22.53 -10.72
CA GLU A 36 -2.08 -23.65 -10.15
C GLU A 36 -0.58 -23.63 -10.50
N TYR A 37 -0.19 -22.89 -11.54
CA TYR A 37 1.21 -22.72 -11.96
C TYR A 37 1.82 -21.40 -11.47
N LYS A 38 1.50 -20.97 -10.24
CA LYS A 38 1.97 -19.69 -9.70
C LYS A 38 3.50 -19.52 -9.79
N GLY A 39 4.29 -20.58 -9.60
CA GLY A 39 5.75 -20.53 -9.78
C GLY A 39 6.21 -20.16 -11.20
N ALA A 40 5.39 -20.45 -12.23
CA ALA A 40 5.67 -20.06 -13.61
C ALA A 40 5.51 -18.55 -13.85
N SER A 41 4.75 -17.83 -13.00
CA SER A 41 4.55 -16.39 -13.15
C SER A 41 5.85 -15.60 -13.00
N LEU A 42 6.81 -16.12 -12.22
CA LEU A 42 8.12 -15.50 -12.05
C LEU A 42 8.90 -15.35 -13.35
N ARG A 43 8.67 -16.22 -14.35
CA ARG A 43 9.31 -16.08 -15.66
C ARG A 43 8.87 -14.78 -16.35
N TRP A 44 7.59 -14.45 -16.21
CA TRP A 44 7.00 -13.24 -16.77
C TRP A 44 7.36 -12.00 -15.95
N TRP A 45 7.39 -12.10 -14.61
CA TRP A 45 7.90 -11.01 -13.77
C TRP A 45 9.37 -10.68 -14.06
N ASN A 46 10.23 -11.68 -14.23
CA ASN A 46 11.62 -11.48 -14.60
C ASN A 46 11.77 -10.80 -15.98
N ALA A 47 10.91 -11.15 -16.95
CA ALA A 47 10.87 -10.48 -18.24
C ALA A 47 10.42 -9.01 -18.10
N ALA A 48 9.38 -8.74 -17.30
CA ALA A 48 8.89 -7.40 -17.02
C ALA A 48 9.97 -6.52 -16.36
N TRP A 49 10.61 -6.98 -15.29
CA TRP A 49 11.64 -6.22 -14.59
C TRP A 49 12.88 -5.97 -15.46
N SER A 50 13.33 -7.00 -16.20
CA SER A 50 14.48 -6.87 -17.09
C SER A 50 14.20 -5.82 -18.17
N LEU A 51 13.04 -5.89 -18.81
CA LEU A 51 12.66 -4.94 -19.85
C LEU A 51 12.44 -3.52 -19.27
N ALA A 52 11.80 -3.39 -18.11
CA ALA A 52 11.63 -2.09 -17.45
C ALA A 52 12.97 -1.40 -17.16
N ARG A 53 14.01 -2.18 -16.77
CA ARG A 53 15.37 -1.68 -16.58
C ARG A 53 16.05 -1.32 -17.90
N GLU A 54 15.90 -2.14 -18.94
CA GLU A 54 16.39 -1.84 -20.30
C GLU A 54 15.82 -0.52 -20.84
N LEU A 55 14.53 -0.28 -20.62
CA LEU A 55 13.83 0.96 -20.99
C LEU A 55 14.08 2.12 -20.02
N LYS A 56 14.87 1.89 -18.97
CA LYS A 56 15.25 2.87 -17.94
C LYS A 56 14.03 3.59 -17.34
N LEU A 57 12.96 2.84 -17.07
CA LEU A 57 11.74 3.43 -16.49
C LEU A 57 11.99 4.04 -15.11
N GLY A 58 12.98 3.52 -14.36
CA GLY A 58 13.40 4.04 -13.06
C GLY A 58 14.08 5.41 -13.07
N ARG A 59 14.28 6.03 -14.26
CA ARG A 59 14.91 7.35 -14.37
C ARG A 59 13.87 8.38 -14.81
N GLU A 60 13.82 9.49 -14.08
CA GLU A 60 12.96 10.61 -14.45
C GLU A 60 13.39 11.19 -15.81
N LEU A 61 12.43 11.35 -16.71
CA LEU A 61 12.66 12.00 -18.00
C LEU A 61 12.57 13.53 -17.84
N PRO A 62 13.43 14.30 -18.53
CA PRO A 62 13.32 15.75 -18.53
C PRO A 62 11.93 16.21 -19.00
N PRO A 63 11.37 17.29 -18.42
CA PRO A 63 10.17 17.90 -18.97
C PRO A 63 10.41 18.29 -20.44
N SER A 64 9.43 18.02 -21.31
CA SER A 64 9.46 18.53 -22.67
C SER A 64 9.46 20.05 -22.64
N MET A 65 10.60 20.68 -22.95
CA MET A 65 10.64 22.12 -23.16
C MET A 65 9.76 22.43 -24.37
N ARG A 66 8.69 23.21 -24.16
CA ARG A 66 8.03 23.86 -25.29
C ARG A 66 9.12 24.68 -25.99
N PRO A 67 9.31 24.57 -27.32
CA PRO A 67 10.15 25.52 -28.02
C PRO A 67 9.60 26.90 -27.68
N MET A 68 10.42 27.77 -27.07
CA MET A 68 10.10 29.20 -27.03
C MET A 68 9.83 29.57 -28.49
N GLY A 69 8.57 29.91 -28.78
CA GLY A 69 8.21 30.45 -30.09
C GLY A 69 9.12 31.63 -30.41
N PRO A 70 9.39 31.92 -31.69
CA PRO A 70 10.13 33.12 -32.04
C PRO A 70 9.46 34.31 -31.36
N VAL A 71 10.26 35.13 -30.68
CA VAL A 71 9.85 36.47 -30.28
C VAL A 71 9.81 37.29 -31.57
N ASP A 72 8.79 37.07 -32.39
CA ASP A 72 8.50 37.93 -33.52
C ASP A 72 7.54 39.00 -33.03
N GLY A 73 8.10 40.21 -32.95
CA GLY A 73 7.33 41.41 -32.73
C GLY A 73 6.42 41.69 -33.92
N ASP A 74 5.28 42.27 -33.55
CA ASP A 74 4.53 43.27 -34.31
C ASP A 74 3.51 42.80 -35.37
N ASP A 75 2.31 43.33 -35.15
CA ASP A 75 1.17 43.62 -36.00
C ASP A 75 0.33 42.53 -36.71
N GLY A 76 -0.91 42.40 -36.22
CA GLY A 76 -2.11 42.58 -37.05
C GLY A 76 -2.73 41.34 -37.69
N ASP A 77 -3.80 40.83 -37.08
CA ASP A 77 -5.17 40.82 -37.65
C ASP A 77 -6.03 39.70 -37.03
N VAL A 78 -7.30 40.03 -36.77
CA VAL A 78 -8.27 39.25 -36.03
C VAL A 78 -9.06 38.37 -37.00
N GLY A 79 -8.82 37.05 -36.96
CA GLY A 79 -9.57 36.08 -37.77
C GLY A 79 -9.95 34.84 -36.97
N ALA A 80 -11.15 34.87 -36.38
CA ALA A 80 -11.75 33.75 -35.68
C ALA A 80 -11.87 32.51 -36.58
N SER A 81 -11.28 31.39 -36.17
CA SER A 81 -11.71 30.06 -36.63
C SER A 81 -11.49 28.99 -35.57
N ASN A 82 -12.62 28.50 -35.08
CA ASN A 82 -12.97 27.12 -34.77
C ASN A 82 -12.01 26.24 -33.96
N GLY A 83 -12.55 25.77 -32.82
CA GLY A 83 -11.94 24.73 -32.00
C GLY A 83 -11.67 23.44 -32.77
N MET A 84 -10.43 22.97 -32.64
CA MET A 84 -10.03 21.57 -32.66
C MET A 84 -8.61 21.53 -32.09
N ASN A 85 -8.48 21.59 -30.76
CA ASN A 85 -7.18 21.42 -30.09
C ASN A 85 -6.84 19.92 -30.03
N GLY A 86 -6.67 19.30 -31.21
CA GLY A 86 -6.01 18.01 -31.36
C GLY A 86 -4.50 18.29 -31.41
N GLY A 87 -3.83 18.06 -30.29
CA GLY A 87 -2.41 18.34 -30.10
C GLY A 87 -1.55 17.76 -31.23
N THR A 88 -1.01 18.65 -32.06
CA THR A 88 0.10 18.34 -32.96
C THR A 88 1.38 18.48 -32.16
N GLY A 89 1.65 17.49 -31.30
CA GLY A 89 2.94 17.37 -30.63
C GLY A 89 4.06 17.23 -31.67
N THR A 90 5.12 18.01 -31.51
CA THR A 90 6.37 17.84 -32.27
C THR A 90 6.82 16.38 -32.23
N PRO A 91 7.14 15.73 -33.36
CA PRO A 91 7.64 14.36 -33.35
C PRO A 91 8.89 14.26 -32.46
N GLY A 92 8.76 13.58 -31.30
CA GLY A 92 9.85 13.36 -30.36
C GLY A 92 9.73 14.04 -28.99
N SER A 93 8.69 14.85 -28.71
CA SER A 93 8.44 15.38 -27.36
C SER A 93 7.55 14.42 -26.55
N ILE A 94 8.04 13.94 -25.40
CA ILE A 94 7.31 13.04 -24.49
C ILE A 94 6.35 13.87 -23.63
N THR A 95 5.08 13.48 -23.57
CA THR A 95 4.04 14.19 -22.79
C THR A 95 4.21 13.96 -21.28
N GLU A 96 3.60 14.79 -20.42
CA GLU A 96 3.61 14.51 -18.97
C GLU A 96 2.78 13.27 -18.61
N GLU A 97 1.75 12.96 -19.38
CA GLU A 97 0.99 11.71 -19.26
C GLU A 97 1.90 10.49 -19.50
N GLU A 98 2.64 10.46 -20.63
CA GLU A 98 3.58 9.38 -20.93
C GLU A 98 4.70 9.25 -19.88
N ARG A 99 5.16 10.38 -19.31
CA ARG A 99 6.12 10.35 -18.20
C ARG A 99 5.50 9.77 -16.93
N GLU A 100 4.26 10.13 -16.61
CA GLU A 100 3.53 9.59 -15.46
C GLU A 100 3.24 8.10 -15.60
N GLU A 101 2.84 7.64 -16.78
CA GLU A 101 2.66 6.20 -17.07
C GLU A 101 3.94 5.41 -16.79
N ARG A 102 5.09 5.91 -17.28
CA ARG A 102 6.40 5.29 -17.01
C ARG A 102 6.70 5.22 -15.52
N ARG A 103 6.43 6.28 -14.75
CA ARG A 103 6.60 6.31 -13.28
C ARG A 103 5.71 5.25 -12.61
N ARG A 104 4.42 5.23 -12.95
CA ARG A 104 3.44 4.29 -12.39
C ARG A 104 3.83 2.83 -12.65
N ILE A 105 4.27 2.50 -13.86
CA ILE A 105 4.71 1.14 -14.20
C ILE A 105 5.96 0.74 -13.42
N TRP A 106 6.95 1.63 -13.28
CA TRP A 106 8.13 1.32 -12.48
C TRP A 106 7.80 1.11 -11.00
N TRP A 107 7.01 2.01 -10.40
CA TRP A 107 6.63 1.91 -8.99
C TRP A 107 5.74 0.70 -8.71
N LEU A 108 4.88 0.30 -9.64
CA LEU A 108 4.12 -0.95 -9.53
C LEU A 108 5.05 -2.16 -9.58
N ALA A 109 6.02 -2.18 -10.51
CA ALA A 109 7.01 -3.24 -10.61
C ALA A 109 7.88 -3.33 -9.34
N TYR A 110 8.20 -2.19 -8.73
CA TYR A 110 8.88 -2.06 -7.44
C TYR A 110 8.08 -2.68 -6.30
N ILE A 111 6.79 -2.32 -6.17
CA ILE A 111 5.87 -2.91 -5.17
C ILE A 111 5.84 -4.44 -5.28
N VAL A 112 5.67 -4.94 -6.51
CA VAL A 112 5.57 -6.38 -6.75
C VAL A 112 6.89 -7.09 -6.47
N ASP A 113 8.04 -6.50 -6.80
CA ASP A 113 9.35 -7.08 -6.48
C ASP A 113 9.52 -7.38 -4.99
N ARG A 114 9.23 -6.40 -4.11
CA ARG A 114 9.31 -6.62 -2.65
C ARG A 114 8.31 -7.66 -2.16
N HIS A 115 7.08 -7.60 -2.66
CA HIS A 115 6.06 -8.59 -2.33
C HIS A 115 6.50 -10.01 -2.72
N LEU A 116 7.02 -10.20 -3.93
CA LEU A 116 7.43 -11.51 -4.43
C LEU A 116 8.73 -12.01 -3.80
N ALA A 117 9.63 -11.11 -3.40
CA ALA A 117 10.82 -11.46 -2.63
C ALA A 117 10.45 -12.14 -1.31
N LEU A 118 9.43 -11.62 -0.59
CA LEU A 118 8.85 -12.28 0.57
C LEU A 118 8.20 -13.62 0.20
N CYS A 119 7.37 -13.64 -0.84
CA CYS A 119 6.61 -14.83 -1.25
C CYS A 119 7.48 -16.02 -1.65
N TYR A 120 8.56 -15.77 -2.38
CA TYR A 120 9.38 -16.80 -2.99
C TYR A 120 10.76 -16.96 -2.35
N ASN A 121 11.02 -16.25 -1.24
CA ASN A 121 12.32 -16.25 -0.58
C ASN A 121 13.46 -15.93 -1.57
N ARG A 122 13.38 -14.74 -2.18
CA ARG A 122 14.35 -14.29 -3.18
C ARG A 122 14.96 -12.95 -2.75
N PRO A 123 16.18 -12.64 -3.20
CA PRO A 123 16.71 -11.28 -3.14
C PRO A 123 15.86 -10.32 -3.96
N LEU A 124 15.89 -9.04 -3.61
CA LEU A 124 15.25 -7.97 -4.38
C LEU A 124 15.86 -7.85 -5.78
N PHE A 125 15.03 -7.69 -6.80
CA PHE A 125 15.50 -7.48 -8.17
C PHE A 125 15.80 -5.99 -8.43
N LEU A 126 14.95 -5.08 -7.95
CA LEU A 126 15.06 -3.64 -8.15
C LEU A 126 15.64 -2.96 -6.90
N LEU A 127 16.62 -2.08 -7.07
CA LEU A 127 17.27 -1.40 -5.95
C LEU A 127 16.64 -0.03 -5.67
N ASP A 128 16.60 0.37 -4.40
CA ASP A 128 16.14 1.71 -4.00
C ASP A 128 16.95 2.83 -4.64
N LEU A 129 18.26 2.59 -4.84
CA LEU A 129 19.15 3.53 -5.50
C LEU A 129 18.74 3.82 -6.95
N GLU A 130 18.16 2.83 -7.66
CA GLU A 130 17.65 3.01 -9.02
C GLU A 130 16.48 4.00 -9.06
N CYS A 131 15.75 4.15 -7.95
CA CYS A 131 14.57 5.01 -7.82
C CYS A 131 14.90 6.43 -7.30
N SER A 132 16.11 6.68 -6.80
CA SER A 132 16.47 7.91 -6.06
C SER A 132 16.14 9.23 -6.77
N GLY A 133 16.21 9.27 -8.10
CA GLY A 133 15.88 10.44 -8.90
C GLY A 133 14.44 10.47 -9.44
N LEU A 134 13.69 9.38 -9.33
CA LEU A 134 12.34 9.22 -9.90
C LEU A 134 11.30 9.90 -9.01
N PHE A 135 10.35 10.64 -9.60
CA PHE A 135 9.24 11.17 -8.81
C PHE A 135 8.28 10.06 -8.37
N GLN A 136 7.65 10.28 -7.22
CA GLN A 136 6.49 9.50 -6.80
C GLN A 136 5.32 9.72 -7.78
N PRO A 137 4.49 8.67 -8.02
CA PRO A 137 3.29 8.81 -8.82
C PRO A 137 2.37 9.88 -8.26
N MET A 138 1.66 10.57 -9.15
CA MET A 138 0.65 11.54 -8.74
C MET A 138 -0.60 10.83 -8.19
N ASP A 139 -1.49 11.59 -7.55
CA ASP A 139 -2.78 11.08 -7.09
C ASP A 139 -3.60 10.47 -8.24
N ASP A 140 -4.34 9.39 -7.96
CA ASP A 140 -5.10 8.65 -8.98
C ASP A 140 -6.25 9.47 -9.54
N MET A 141 -6.93 10.29 -8.73
CA MET A 141 -8.00 11.16 -9.23
C MET A 141 -7.43 12.25 -10.12
N ALA A 142 -6.31 12.86 -9.71
CA ALA A 142 -5.63 13.86 -10.54
C ALA A 142 -5.16 13.27 -11.89
N TYR A 143 -4.63 12.04 -11.87
CA TYR A 143 -4.25 11.32 -13.10
C TYR A 143 -5.45 11.05 -14.00
N GLN A 144 -6.55 10.51 -13.45
CA GLN A 144 -7.77 10.21 -14.21
C GLN A 144 -8.45 11.45 -14.78
N ASN A 145 -8.38 12.59 -14.08
CA ASN A 145 -8.92 13.86 -14.54
C ASN A 145 -8.04 14.53 -15.60
N GLY A 146 -6.81 14.04 -15.82
CA GLY A 146 -5.86 14.65 -16.74
C GLY A 146 -5.23 15.94 -16.20
N ASP A 147 -5.14 16.09 -14.88
CA ASP A 147 -4.65 17.30 -14.19
C ASP A 147 -3.11 17.43 -14.26
N PHE A 148 -2.51 17.25 -15.44
CA PHE A 148 -1.06 17.22 -15.65
C PHE A 148 -0.42 18.61 -15.57
N GLU A 149 -1.16 19.68 -15.90
CA GLU A 149 -0.62 21.05 -15.97
C GLU A 149 -0.12 21.56 -14.60
N SER A 150 -0.80 21.18 -13.53
CA SER A 150 -0.43 21.48 -12.13
C SER A 150 0.94 20.90 -11.74
N TYR A 151 1.42 19.89 -12.47
CA TYR A 151 2.67 19.18 -12.20
C TYR A 151 3.80 19.52 -13.19
N MET A 152 3.54 20.38 -14.18
CA MET A 152 4.54 20.88 -15.14
C MET A 152 5.27 22.14 -14.64
N SER A 153 4.70 22.87 -13.67
CA SER A 153 5.20 24.17 -13.21
C SER A 153 6.36 24.04 -12.21
N ASN A 154 7.50 23.52 -12.66
CA ASN A 154 8.77 23.84 -12.00
C ASN A 154 9.38 25.05 -12.73
N THR A 155 8.82 26.24 -12.53
CA THR A 155 9.53 27.47 -12.88
C THR A 155 10.74 27.58 -11.94
N THR A 156 11.94 27.36 -12.48
CA THR A 156 13.23 27.53 -11.78
C THR A 156 13.55 28.98 -11.41
N ASP A 157 12.66 29.94 -11.68
CA ASP A 157 12.86 31.35 -11.37
C ASP A 157 12.18 31.73 -10.04
N PRO A 158 12.96 31.88 -8.95
CA PRO A 158 12.43 32.20 -7.62
C PRO A 158 11.75 33.59 -7.56
N ASN A 159 11.92 34.45 -8.57
CA ASN A 159 11.32 35.79 -8.60
C ASN A 159 9.92 35.84 -9.25
N LEU A 160 9.47 34.76 -9.90
CA LEU A 160 8.15 34.66 -10.55
C LEU A 160 7.14 33.83 -9.74
N ALA A 161 7.57 33.24 -8.62
CA ALA A 161 6.69 32.58 -7.67
C ALA A 161 5.90 33.67 -6.91
N GLY A 162 4.77 34.09 -7.48
CA GLY A 162 3.83 34.99 -6.80
C GLY A 162 3.43 34.42 -5.42
N GLU A 163 3.16 35.32 -4.48
CA GLU A 163 2.90 35.07 -3.04
C GLU A 163 1.74 34.08 -2.73
N GLY A 164 1.07 33.53 -3.75
CA GLY A 164 0.03 32.50 -3.64
C GLY A 164 0.42 31.08 -4.09
N LEU A 165 1.62 30.85 -4.63
CA LEU A 165 2.08 29.54 -5.14
C LEU A 165 2.83 28.67 -4.12
N HIS A 166 2.90 29.11 -2.85
CA HIS A 166 3.63 28.44 -1.76
C HIS A 166 3.01 27.11 -1.29
N GLN A 167 2.04 26.56 -2.02
CA GLN A 167 1.41 25.28 -1.71
C GLN A 167 1.58 24.22 -2.82
N GLN A 168 2.48 24.45 -3.78
CA GLN A 168 3.03 23.36 -4.59
C GLN A 168 3.96 22.53 -3.70
N SER A 169 3.40 21.51 -3.06
CA SER A 169 4.15 20.46 -2.36
C SER A 169 5.28 19.99 -3.28
N MET A 170 6.53 20.16 -2.87
CA MET A 170 7.68 19.65 -3.62
C MET A 170 7.45 18.16 -3.89
N ARG A 171 7.28 17.76 -5.16
CA ARG A 171 7.05 16.35 -5.52
C ARG A 171 8.16 15.50 -4.93
N ILE A 172 7.77 14.52 -4.11
CA ILE A 172 8.70 13.60 -3.45
C ILE A 172 9.40 12.76 -4.52
N ARG A 173 10.71 12.55 -4.35
CA ARG A 173 11.53 11.67 -5.19
C ARG A 173 11.99 10.47 -4.39
N GLY A 174 12.16 9.36 -5.09
CA GLY A 174 12.65 8.12 -4.50
C GLY A 174 11.71 7.48 -3.49
N PRO A 175 12.13 6.38 -2.87
CA PRO A 175 11.32 5.68 -1.88
C PRO A 175 11.09 6.55 -0.64
N HIS A 176 9.91 6.47 -0.05
CA HIS A 176 9.58 7.12 1.22
C HIS A 176 8.77 6.19 2.13
N PHE A 177 8.58 6.62 3.38
CA PHE A 177 8.01 5.81 4.44
C PHE A 177 6.66 6.35 4.96
N GLU A 178 6.17 7.48 4.44
CA GLU A 178 4.90 8.09 4.89
C GLU A 178 3.72 7.75 3.97
N CYS A 179 2.53 7.56 4.54
CA CYS A 179 1.27 7.49 3.80
C CYS A 179 0.90 8.87 3.23
N THR A 180 0.64 8.93 1.92
CA THR A 180 0.40 10.19 1.20
C THR A 180 -0.93 10.26 0.47
N GLY A 181 -1.68 9.16 0.37
CA GLY A 181 -2.93 9.13 -0.39
C GLY A 181 -3.64 7.77 -0.37
N HIS A 182 -4.82 7.72 -1.00
CA HIS A 182 -5.66 6.52 -1.06
C HIS A 182 -5.19 5.47 -2.08
N SER A 183 -4.37 5.87 -3.07
CA SER A 183 -3.89 4.95 -4.11
C SER A 183 -2.92 3.91 -3.56
N ILE A 184 -2.71 2.83 -4.31
CA ILE A 184 -1.69 1.83 -3.98
C ILE A 184 -0.29 2.46 -3.84
N PHE A 185 -0.02 3.55 -4.56
CA PHE A 185 1.22 4.32 -4.43
C PHE A 185 1.24 5.20 -3.17
N GLY A 186 0.08 5.66 -2.70
CA GLY A 186 -0.03 6.53 -1.55
C GLY A 186 0.14 5.83 -0.20
N TYR A 187 -0.56 4.71 0.02
CA TYR A 187 -0.52 4.02 1.32
C TYR A 187 0.30 2.73 1.31
N PHE A 188 0.38 2.00 0.19
CA PHE A 188 0.98 0.67 0.16
C PHE A 188 2.44 0.67 -0.29
N LEU A 189 2.83 1.52 -1.24
CA LEU A 189 4.23 1.68 -1.66
C LEU A 189 5.18 1.97 -0.48
N PRO A 190 4.87 2.85 0.49
CA PRO A 190 5.74 3.06 1.64
C PRO A 190 5.98 1.78 2.45
N LEU A 191 4.93 0.97 2.63
CA LEU A 191 5.04 -0.32 3.31
C LEU A 191 5.91 -1.30 2.50
N MET A 192 5.85 -1.26 1.18
CA MET A 192 6.71 -2.09 0.32
C MET A 192 8.17 -1.64 0.36
N THR A 193 8.43 -0.34 0.47
CA THR A 193 9.80 0.16 0.74
C THR A 193 10.34 -0.45 2.04
N ILE A 194 9.57 -0.38 3.13
CA ILE A 194 9.96 -0.95 4.43
C ILE A 194 10.13 -2.48 4.33
N LEU A 195 9.24 -3.18 3.62
CA LEU A 195 9.36 -4.61 3.38
C LEU A 195 10.68 -4.96 2.67
N GLY A 196 11.14 -4.12 1.74
CA GLY A 196 12.44 -4.26 1.08
C GLY A 196 13.58 -4.28 2.09
N GLU A 197 13.62 -3.30 3.00
CA GLU A 197 14.64 -3.23 4.06
C GLU A 197 14.59 -4.47 4.99
N ILE A 198 13.38 -4.91 5.33
CA ILE A 198 13.15 -6.11 6.14
C ILE A 198 13.70 -7.37 5.43
N VAL A 199 13.44 -7.52 4.13
CA VAL A 199 13.93 -8.63 3.30
C VAL A 199 15.45 -8.62 3.21
N ASP A 200 16.05 -7.46 2.95
CA ASP A 200 17.50 -7.32 2.85
C ASP A 200 18.18 -7.64 4.19
N LEU A 201 17.66 -7.12 5.30
CA LEU A 201 18.16 -7.42 6.65
C LEU A 201 18.05 -8.92 6.95
N HIS A 202 16.93 -9.55 6.58
CA HIS A 202 16.71 -10.97 6.81
C HIS A 202 17.71 -11.84 6.03
N HIS A 203 17.89 -11.57 4.73
CA HIS A 203 18.88 -12.28 3.91
C HIS A 203 20.31 -12.05 4.41
N ALA A 204 20.63 -10.83 4.82
CA ALA A 204 21.96 -10.48 5.31
C ALA A 204 22.27 -11.23 6.63
N ARG A 205 21.32 -11.30 7.57
CA ARG A 205 21.43 -12.06 8.82
C ARG A 205 21.59 -13.57 8.59
N ASN A 206 20.90 -14.11 7.59
CA ASN A 206 20.91 -15.54 7.26
C ASN A 206 21.98 -15.93 6.22
N HIS A 207 22.83 -14.98 5.80
CA HIS A 207 23.86 -15.26 4.81
C HIS A 207 24.86 -16.33 5.32
N PRO A 208 25.10 -17.43 4.58
CA PRO A 208 25.87 -18.59 5.07
C PRO A 208 27.29 -18.27 5.57
N ARG A 209 27.90 -17.21 5.01
CA ARG A 209 29.26 -16.78 5.37
C ARG A 209 29.33 -15.46 6.15
N PHE A 210 28.31 -14.62 6.03
CA PHE A 210 28.37 -13.21 6.45
C PHE A 210 27.24 -12.81 7.41
N GLY A 211 26.42 -13.78 7.81
CA GLY A 211 25.31 -13.60 8.74
C GLY A 211 25.76 -13.49 10.19
N VAL A 212 25.03 -14.19 11.07
CA VAL A 212 25.19 -14.14 12.55
C VAL A 212 26.63 -14.35 13.03
N GLY A 213 27.47 -15.09 12.29
CA GLY A 213 28.87 -15.34 12.66
C GLY A 213 29.89 -14.28 12.23
N PHE A 214 29.53 -13.31 11.40
CA PHE A 214 30.48 -12.38 10.75
C PHE A 214 30.29 -10.91 11.16
N ARG A 215 29.06 -10.42 11.24
CA ARG A 215 28.76 -9.09 11.79
C ARG A 215 28.47 -9.17 13.28
N MET A 216 28.74 -8.09 14.00
CA MET A 216 28.38 -8.00 15.42
C MET A 216 26.85 -7.93 15.54
N ALA A 217 26.26 -8.63 16.51
CA ALA A 217 24.82 -8.60 16.78
C ALA A 217 24.26 -7.17 16.86
N ARG A 218 25.07 -6.25 17.41
CA ARG A 218 24.79 -4.82 17.50
C ARG A 218 24.50 -4.15 16.15
N ASP A 219 25.23 -4.50 15.08
CA ASP A 219 25.02 -3.88 13.77
C ASP A 219 23.64 -4.25 13.19
N TRP A 220 23.21 -5.49 13.46
CA TRP A 220 21.89 -5.97 13.05
C TRP A 220 20.76 -5.35 13.88
N ASP A 221 21.01 -5.09 15.16
CA ASP A 221 20.05 -4.44 16.04
C ASP A 221 19.88 -2.96 15.68
N GLU A 222 20.97 -2.26 15.35
CA GLU A 222 20.93 -0.87 14.86
C GLU A 222 20.12 -0.76 13.55
N GLN A 223 20.32 -1.69 12.61
CA GLN A 223 19.52 -1.74 11.37
C GLN A 223 18.04 -2.03 11.65
N ALA A 224 17.72 -2.98 12.54
CA ALA A 224 16.34 -3.25 12.90
C ALA A 224 15.65 -2.08 13.60
N LEU A 225 16.40 -1.32 14.41
CA LEU A 225 15.89 -0.12 15.06
C LEU A 225 15.57 0.99 14.05
N GLU A 226 16.38 1.13 13.00
CA GLU A 226 16.09 2.09 11.93
C GLU A 226 14.84 1.71 11.14
N ILE A 227 14.67 0.44 10.79
CA ILE A 227 13.44 -0.05 10.13
C ILE A 227 12.22 0.15 11.05
N THR A 228 12.39 -0.03 12.36
CA THR A 228 11.33 0.26 13.34
C THR A 228 10.94 1.74 13.30
N ARG A 229 11.91 2.65 13.22
CA ARG A 229 11.66 4.09 13.06
C ARG A 229 10.90 4.41 11.78
N HIS A 230 11.16 3.70 10.67
CA HIS A 230 10.39 3.84 9.44
C HIS A 230 8.94 3.38 9.58
N LEU A 231 8.70 2.28 10.30
CA LEU A 231 7.33 1.82 10.62
C LEU A 231 6.58 2.82 11.51
N GLU A 232 7.24 3.41 12.50
CA GLU A 232 6.67 4.46 13.35
C GLU A 232 6.32 5.72 12.53
N ALA A 233 7.21 6.12 11.61
CA ALA A 233 6.94 7.23 10.70
C ALA A 233 5.71 6.96 9.83
N TYR A 234 5.58 5.74 9.31
CA TYR A 234 4.39 5.30 8.58
C TYR A 234 3.14 5.39 9.46
N GLU A 235 3.18 4.84 10.68
CA GLU A 235 2.04 4.87 11.62
C GLU A 235 1.56 6.30 11.89
N HIS A 236 2.50 7.21 12.19
CA HIS A 236 2.19 8.61 12.44
C HIS A 236 1.58 9.30 11.21
N SER A 237 2.12 9.04 10.03
CA SER A 237 1.58 9.59 8.78
C SER A 237 0.19 9.04 8.45
N LEU A 238 -0.09 7.77 8.74
CA LEU A 238 -1.40 7.15 8.53
C LEU A 238 -2.46 7.75 9.47
N LYS A 239 -2.11 8.00 10.73
CA LYS A 239 -2.99 8.72 11.68
C LYS A 239 -3.23 10.16 11.25
N ARG A 240 -2.21 10.85 10.74
CA ARG A 240 -2.34 12.21 10.20
C ARG A 240 -3.27 12.23 8.98
N PHE A 241 -3.12 11.25 8.09
CA PHE A 241 -3.97 11.05 6.92
C PHE A 241 -5.43 10.87 7.34
N GLU A 242 -5.72 9.99 8.31
CA GLU A 242 -7.07 9.82 8.86
C GLU A 242 -7.67 11.16 9.32
N GLN A 243 -6.93 11.89 10.16
CA GLN A 243 -7.40 13.15 10.72
C GLN A 243 -7.68 14.19 9.64
N GLN A 244 -6.84 14.25 8.60
CA GLN A 244 -7.03 15.21 7.52
C GLN A 244 -8.28 14.93 6.70
N TYR A 245 -8.52 13.67 6.32
CA TYR A 245 -9.61 13.31 5.43
C TYR A 245 -10.96 13.18 6.15
N LEU A 246 -10.99 12.67 7.38
CA LEU A 246 -12.23 12.59 8.16
C LEU A 246 -12.62 13.93 8.81
N ARG A 247 -11.68 14.83 9.14
CA ARG A 247 -12.00 16.15 9.73
C ARG A 247 -12.38 17.19 8.67
N ARG A 248 -11.77 17.17 7.49
CA ARG A 248 -12.10 18.12 6.39
C ARG A 248 -13.55 18.00 5.91
N MET A 249 -14.19 16.85 6.15
CA MET A 249 -15.52 16.52 5.64
C MET A 249 -16.65 16.77 6.65
N HIS A 250 -16.34 17.13 7.91
CA HIS A 250 -17.30 17.58 8.93
C HIS A 250 -17.02 19.04 9.39
N PRO A 251 -17.20 20.05 8.53
CA PRO A 251 -17.06 21.46 8.90
C PRO A 251 -18.33 22.04 9.56
N GLU A 252 -18.94 21.35 10.52
CA GLU A 252 -20.05 21.92 11.30
C GLU A 252 -19.88 21.60 12.80
N GLY A 253 -19.48 22.60 13.60
CA GLY A 253 -19.64 22.51 15.06
C GLY A 253 -18.74 23.35 15.96
N GLU A 254 -17.64 23.93 15.49
CA GLU A 254 -16.74 24.73 16.37
C GLU A 254 -16.60 26.16 15.87
N GLY A 255 -17.68 26.92 16.04
CA GLY A 255 -17.76 28.35 15.76
C GLY A 255 -18.69 29.06 16.73
N LEU A 256 -18.55 28.82 18.03
CA LEU A 256 -19.17 29.64 19.07
C LEU A 256 -18.06 30.26 19.91
N ALA A 257 -17.66 31.46 19.50
CA ALA A 257 -16.93 32.39 20.36
C ALA A 257 -17.80 32.71 21.61
N PRO A 258 -17.22 32.84 22.80
CA PRO A 258 -17.99 33.16 23.99
C PRO A 258 -18.43 34.63 23.97
N ASN A 259 -19.70 34.82 24.32
CA ASN A 259 -20.44 36.07 24.44
C ASN A 259 -19.66 37.23 25.06
N GLY A 260 -19.76 38.40 24.41
CA GLY A 260 -19.59 39.71 25.03
C GLY A 260 -20.88 40.51 24.89
N ASP A 261 -21.55 40.75 26.01
CA ASP A 261 -22.77 41.54 26.14
C ASP A 261 -22.63 42.97 25.61
N GLN A 262 -23.68 43.48 24.93
CA GLN A 262 -24.25 44.79 25.26
C GLN A 262 -25.61 45.05 24.61
N ALA A 263 -26.52 45.51 25.47
CA ALA A 263 -27.92 45.81 25.23
C ALA A 263 -28.15 47.11 24.43
N SER A 264 -29.29 47.21 23.75
CA SER A 264 -30.31 48.25 24.02
C SER A 264 -31.58 48.05 23.19
N ALA A 265 -32.70 48.31 23.84
CA ALA A 265 -34.06 48.18 23.35
C ALA A 265 -34.59 49.49 22.74
N LEU A 266 -35.77 49.37 22.11
CA LEU A 266 -36.78 50.39 21.76
C LEU A 266 -36.65 51.02 20.36
N ASP A 267 -37.53 50.65 19.42
CA ASP A 267 -38.77 51.41 19.14
C ASP A 267 -39.66 50.68 18.11
N ALA A 268 -40.97 50.89 18.20
CA ALA A 268 -42.01 50.51 17.23
C ALA A 268 -42.96 51.73 17.06
N PRO A 269 -44.01 51.76 16.19
CA PRO A 269 -44.49 50.83 15.16
C PRO A 269 -44.91 51.55 13.84
N ASP A 270 -45.84 50.93 13.08
CA ASP A 270 -46.63 51.37 11.90
C ASP A 270 -46.09 51.00 10.50
N HIS A 271 -46.87 50.51 9.52
CA HIS A 271 -48.32 50.38 9.34
C HIS A 271 -48.63 49.29 8.26
N THR A 272 -49.63 48.43 8.54
CA THR A 272 -50.68 47.85 7.66
C THR A 272 -50.40 47.32 6.24
N GLY A 273 -50.77 46.04 6.00
CA GLY A 273 -50.99 45.49 4.64
C GLY A 273 -51.43 44.02 4.59
N ALA A 274 -52.71 43.78 4.93
CA ALA A 274 -53.64 42.67 4.62
C ALA A 274 -53.17 41.28 4.10
N ALA A 275 -53.79 40.25 4.75
CA ALA A 275 -54.24 38.90 4.35
C ALA A 275 -54.11 38.50 2.85
N ASP A 276 -53.91 37.22 2.48
CA ASP A 276 -54.68 36.06 2.91
C ASP A 276 -54.14 34.74 2.28
N ILE A 277 -54.63 33.60 2.79
CA ILE A 277 -54.67 32.23 2.20
C ILE A 277 -53.50 31.27 2.52
N GLY A 278 -53.82 30.31 3.37
CA GLY A 278 -52.95 29.21 3.80
C GLY A 278 -52.88 28.01 2.85
N THR A 279 -51.81 27.24 3.03
CA THR A 279 -51.70 25.84 2.59
C THR A 279 -50.85 25.11 3.66
N PRO A 280 -51.30 23.96 4.21
CA PRO A 280 -50.62 23.33 5.34
C PRO A 280 -49.32 22.68 4.87
N SER A 281 -48.20 23.14 5.45
CA SER A 281 -46.89 22.51 5.32
C SER A 281 -46.93 21.14 6.01
N VAL A 282 -46.70 20.10 5.21
CA VAL A 282 -46.55 18.72 5.66
C VAL A 282 -45.32 18.68 6.56
N HIS A 283 -45.54 18.47 7.87
CA HIS A 283 -44.51 18.02 8.80
C HIS A 283 -43.88 16.73 8.26
N SER A 284 -42.72 16.84 7.61
CA SER A 284 -41.82 15.70 7.46
C SER A 284 -41.23 15.41 8.84
N VAL A 285 -41.73 14.35 9.42
CA VAL A 285 -41.27 13.74 10.67
C VAL A 285 -39.75 13.60 10.61
N HIS A 286 -39.08 14.19 11.60
CA HIS A 286 -37.67 13.95 11.90
C HIS A 286 -37.39 12.44 11.90
N THR A 287 -36.74 11.95 10.85
CA THR A 287 -35.99 10.71 10.92
C THR A 287 -34.60 11.10 11.40
N ASN A 288 -34.18 10.52 12.52
CA ASN A 288 -32.83 10.67 13.05
C ASN A 288 -31.82 10.48 11.90
N SER A 289 -31.09 11.54 11.59
CA SER A 289 -29.95 11.55 10.68
C SER A 289 -28.87 10.61 11.26
N SER A 290 -29.01 9.32 10.99
CA SER A 290 -27.87 8.42 11.05
C SER A 290 -26.79 9.03 10.15
N ASN A 291 -25.61 9.30 10.71
CA ASN A 291 -24.41 9.67 9.97
C ASN A 291 -24.24 8.71 8.80
N ARG A 292 -24.70 9.09 7.60
CA ARG A 292 -24.43 8.34 6.39
C ARG A 292 -22.99 8.68 6.02
N MET A 293 -22.07 7.78 6.37
CA MET A 293 -20.68 7.85 5.91
C MET A 293 -20.66 7.99 4.38
N THR A 294 -19.85 8.91 3.88
CA THR A 294 -19.66 9.10 2.45
C THR A 294 -18.78 7.97 1.88
N GLU A 295 -18.81 7.79 0.55
CA GLU A 295 -17.94 6.83 -0.13
C GLU A 295 -16.46 7.10 0.13
N SER A 296 -16.08 8.39 0.19
CA SER A 296 -14.72 8.83 0.55
C SER A 296 -14.34 8.46 2.00
N ASP A 297 -15.29 8.53 2.93
CA ASP A 297 -15.06 8.10 4.32
C ASP A 297 -14.81 6.60 4.38
N ILE A 298 -15.59 5.81 3.63
CA ILE A 298 -15.42 4.36 3.54
C ILE A 298 -14.04 4.03 2.95
N GLN A 299 -13.66 4.67 1.84
CA GLN A 299 -12.35 4.47 1.22
C GLN A 299 -11.20 4.81 2.17
N THR A 300 -11.33 5.91 2.93
CA THR A 300 -10.35 6.31 3.95
C THR A 300 -10.22 5.24 5.03
N LYS A 301 -11.35 4.70 5.53
CA LYS A 301 -11.36 3.63 6.53
C LYS A 301 -10.79 2.31 6.00
N ILE A 302 -11.04 1.97 4.75
CA ILE A 302 -10.42 0.81 4.08
C ILE A 302 -8.90 0.97 4.04
N VAL A 303 -8.39 2.09 3.50
CA VAL A 303 -6.95 2.37 3.40
C VAL A 303 -6.27 2.30 4.76
N MET A 304 -6.90 2.89 5.78
CA MET A 304 -6.44 2.79 7.16
C MET A 304 -6.35 1.36 7.67
N ALA A 305 -7.41 0.57 7.48
CA ALA A 305 -7.48 -0.78 8.02
C ALA A 305 -6.44 -1.70 7.35
N TYR A 306 -6.31 -1.63 6.02
CA TYR A 306 -5.30 -2.36 5.25
C TYR A 306 -3.88 -1.90 5.60
N GLY A 307 -3.63 -0.58 5.63
CA GLY A 307 -2.32 -0.02 5.98
C GLY A 307 -1.88 -0.41 7.39
N THR A 308 -2.79 -0.33 8.37
CA THR A 308 -2.54 -0.74 9.77
C THR A 308 -2.25 -2.23 9.88
N HIS A 309 -3.03 -3.08 9.20
CA HIS A 309 -2.80 -4.51 9.19
C HIS A 309 -1.40 -4.86 8.67
N VAL A 310 -1.07 -4.39 7.47
CA VAL A 310 0.22 -4.71 6.82
C VAL A 310 1.38 -4.15 7.65
N MET A 311 1.28 -2.93 8.18
CA MET A 311 2.29 -2.35 9.07
C MET A 311 2.59 -3.26 10.28
N HIS A 312 1.56 -3.76 10.96
CA HIS A 312 1.75 -4.71 12.07
C HIS A 312 2.36 -6.04 11.62
N VAL A 313 2.00 -6.54 10.42
CA VAL A 313 2.66 -7.71 9.84
C VAL A 313 4.14 -7.45 9.58
N LEU A 314 4.52 -6.25 9.12
CA LEU A 314 5.92 -5.88 8.94
C LEU A 314 6.70 -5.84 10.27
N HIS A 315 6.10 -5.37 11.37
CA HIS A 315 6.71 -5.49 12.70
C HIS A 315 6.95 -6.96 13.10
N ILE A 316 6.00 -7.85 12.81
CA ILE A 316 6.15 -9.30 13.08
C ILE A 316 7.28 -9.88 12.24
N LEU A 317 7.36 -9.55 10.95
CA LEU A 317 8.43 -10.01 10.06
C LEU A 317 9.80 -9.51 10.51
N LEU A 318 9.91 -8.26 10.95
CA LEU A 318 11.16 -7.69 11.47
C LEU A 318 11.68 -8.43 12.72
N ALA A 319 10.78 -9.02 13.52
CA ALA A 319 11.14 -9.82 14.68
C ALA A 319 11.83 -11.16 14.34
N GLY A 320 11.77 -11.60 13.08
CA GLY A 320 12.78 -12.50 12.48
C GLY A 320 12.43 -13.98 12.29
N LYS A 321 11.20 -14.44 12.56
CA LYS A 321 10.79 -15.85 12.34
C LYS A 321 9.71 -15.99 11.28
N TRP A 322 10.13 -16.26 10.04
CA TRP A 322 9.23 -16.33 8.88
C TRP A 322 8.77 -17.76 8.55
N ASP A 323 9.51 -18.78 9.00
CA ASP A 323 9.16 -20.19 8.81
C ASP A 323 8.17 -20.65 9.90
N PRO A 324 6.94 -21.06 9.54
CA PRO A 324 5.94 -21.48 10.52
C PRO A 324 6.37 -22.73 11.30
N ILE A 325 7.19 -23.61 10.71
CA ILE A 325 7.70 -24.81 11.37
C ILE A 325 8.77 -24.45 12.41
N ASN A 326 9.78 -23.66 12.04
CA ASN A 326 10.78 -23.18 13.00
C ASN A 326 10.16 -22.36 14.14
N LEU A 327 9.08 -21.64 13.84
CA LEU A 327 8.30 -20.90 14.83
C LEU A 327 7.63 -21.83 15.85
N ILE A 328 7.06 -22.97 15.41
CA ILE A 328 6.41 -23.97 16.29
C ILE A 328 7.42 -24.78 17.10
N ASP A 329 8.52 -25.19 16.45
CA ASP A 329 9.55 -26.00 17.09
C ASP A 329 10.27 -25.21 18.19
N ASP A 330 10.47 -23.91 18.00
CA ASP A 330 11.06 -22.99 18.98
C ASP A 330 12.38 -23.48 19.60
N ASN A 331 13.26 -24.03 18.77
CA ASN A 331 14.53 -24.63 19.21
C ASN A 331 15.49 -23.62 19.90
N ASP A 332 15.28 -22.32 19.70
CA ASP A 332 16.07 -21.20 20.23
C ASP A 332 15.42 -20.52 21.45
N LEU A 333 14.32 -21.06 21.99
CA LEU A 333 13.57 -20.52 23.13
C LEU A 333 13.09 -19.07 22.94
N TRP A 334 12.86 -18.66 21.69
CA TRP A 334 12.46 -17.29 21.36
C TRP A 334 11.15 -16.88 22.02
N ILE A 335 10.23 -17.82 22.31
CA ILE A 335 8.98 -17.54 23.02
C ILE A 335 9.19 -16.91 24.41
N SER A 336 10.38 -17.04 24.99
CA SER A 336 10.73 -16.45 26.29
C SER A 336 11.33 -15.04 26.17
N SER A 337 11.50 -14.54 24.95
CA SER A 337 12.17 -13.26 24.68
C SER A 337 11.20 -12.08 24.72
N GLN A 338 11.74 -10.88 24.95
CA GLN A 338 10.96 -9.63 24.81
C GLN A 338 10.47 -9.42 23.37
N GLY A 339 11.24 -9.87 22.37
CA GLY A 339 10.85 -9.79 20.96
C GLY A 339 9.57 -10.56 20.66
N PHE A 340 9.39 -11.73 21.28
CA PHE A 340 8.16 -12.51 21.16
C PHE A 340 6.94 -11.78 21.78
N ILE A 341 7.11 -11.15 22.95
CA ILE A 341 6.04 -10.38 23.60
C ILE A 341 5.60 -9.21 22.72
N THR A 342 6.56 -8.45 22.19
CA THR A 342 6.29 -7.32 21.29
C THR A 342 5.59 -7.81 20.01
N ALA A 343 6.10 -8.87 19.37
CA ALA A 343 5.49 -9.43 18.17
C ALA A 343 4.06 -9.95 18.43
N THR A 344 3.81 -10.52 19.61
CA THR A 344 2.47 -10.96 20.04
C THR A 344 1.49 -9.79 20.11
N GLY A 345 1.92 -8.65 20.65
CA GLY A 345 1.13 -7.42 20.66
C GLY A 345 0.72 -7.01 19.23
N HIS A 346 1.69 -6.97 18.31
CA HIS A 346 1.43 -6.67 16.90
C HIS A 346 0.52 -7.69 16.23
N ALA A 347 0.61 -8.98 16.54
CA ALA A 347 -0.26 -10.00 15.96
C ALA A 347 -1.73 -9.82 16.38
N VAL A 348 -1.97 -9.43 17.64
CA VAL A 348 -3.33 -9.09 18.11
C VAL A 348 -3.84 -7.82 17.44
N SER A 349 -3.02 -6.76 17.36
CA SER A 349 -3.40 -5.51 16.68
C SER A 349 -3.62 -5.70 15.16
N ALA A 350 -2.85 -6.57 14.51
CA ALA A 350 -3.05 -6.96 13.11
C ALA A 350 -4.41 -7.64 12.90
N ALA A 351 -4.84 -8.50 13.83
CA ALA A 351 -6.15 -9.14 13.79
C ALA A 351 -7.30 -8.17 14.11
N GLU A 352 -7.06 -7.17 14.97
CA GLU A 352 -8.01 -6.08 15.20
C GLU A 352 -8.21 -5.23 13.94
N ALA A 353 -7.13 -4.87 13.25
CA ALA A 353 -7.20 -4.18 11.97
C ALA A 353 -7.99 -4.98 10.92
N ILE A 354 -7.84 -6.32 10.88
CA ILE A 354 -8.67 -7.20 10.03
C ILE A 354 -10.15 -7.09 10.40
N SER A 355 -10.51 -6.93 11.67
CA SER A 355 -11.91 -6.75 12.05
C SER A 355 -12.51 -5.50 11.40
N HIS A 356 -11.73 -4.41 11.31
CA HIS A 356 -12.15 -3.20 10.59
C HIS A 356 -12.16 -3.42 9.07
N ILE A 357 -11.20 -4.19 8.52
CA ILE A 357 -11.24 -4.55 7.09
C ILE A 357 -12.56 -5.26 6.76
N LEU A 358 -12.94 -6.27 7.55
CA LEU A 358 -14.17 -7.04 7.31
C LEU A 358 -15.46 -6.22 7.52
N GLU A 359 -15.38 -5.07 8.19
CA GLU A 359 -16.51 -4.14 8.35
C GLU A 359 -16.74 -3.32 7.07
N PHE A 360 -15.68 -2.85 6.42
CA PHE A 360 -15.77 -1.97 5.25
C PHE A 360 -15.55 -2.67 3.90
N ASP A 361 -14.88 -3.82 3.90
CA ASP A 361 -14.57 -4.68 2.75
C ASP A 361 -14.73 -6.17 3.15
N PRO A 362 -15.97 -6.65 3.35
CA PRO A 362 -16.22 -8.01 3.83
C PRO A 362 -15.79 -9.10 2.85
N GLY A 363 -15.65 -8.76 1.57
CA GLY A 363 -15.19 -9.67 0.51
C GLY A 363 -13.67 -9.69 0.33
N LEU A 364 -12.92 -8.80 0.98
CA LEU A 364 -11.48 -8.62 0.74
C LEU A 364 -11.16 -8.32 -0.73
N GLU A 365 -12.02 -7.53 -1.38
CA GLU A 365 -11.96 -7.22 -2.81
C GLU A 365 -11.06 -6.01 -3.10
N PHE A 366 -10.67 -5.23 -2.08
CA PHE A 366 -9.89 -4.02 -2.28
C PHE A 366 -8.44 -4.27 -2.72
N MET A 367 -7.79 -5.32 -2.19
CA MET A 367 -6.40 -5.65 -2.53
C MET A 367 -6.17 -7.17 -2.71
N PRO A 368 -6.89 -7.81 -3.65
CA PRO A 368 -6.95 -9.26 -3.74
C PRO A 368 -5.58 -9.89 -4.06
N PHE A 369 -4.81 -9.30 -4.98
CA PHE A 369 -3.53 -9.88 -5.40
C PHE A 369 -2.50 -9.98 -4.26
N PHE A 370 -2.46 -8.99 -3.36
CA PHE A 370 -1.39 -8.86 -2.36
C PHE A 370 -1.80 -9.33 -0.96
N PHE A 371 -3.04 -9.06 -0.55
CA PHE A 371 -3.46 -9.13 0.86
C PHE A 371 -3.28 -10.52 1.46
N GLY A 372 -3.54 -11.58 0.68
CA GLY A 372 -3.53 -12.95 1.17
C GLY A 372 -2.21 -13.39 1.80
N ILE A 373 -1.07 -12.84 1.40
CA ILE A 373 0.24 -13.17 1.98
C ILE A 373 0.44 -12.50 3.34
N TYR A 374 0.00 -11.24 3.49
CA TYR A 374 0.08 -10.53 4.76
C TYR A 374 -0.90 -11.10 5.79
N LEU A 375 -2.10 -11.47 5.35
CA LEU A 375 -3.06 -12.22 6.16
C LEU A 375 -2.45 -13.53 6.67
N LEU A 376 -1.79 -14.31 5.80
CA LEU A 376 -1.14 -15.56 6.18
C LEU A 376 0.03 -15.32 7.16
N GLN A 377 0.94 -14.40 6.83
CA GLN A 377 2.12 -14.10 7.65
C GLN A 377 1.74 -13.58 9.04
N GLY A 378 0.77 -12.65 9.13
CA GLY A 378 0.27 -12.15 10.40
C GLY A 378 -0.41 -13.22 11.28
N SER A 379 -0.80 -14.34 10.69
CA SER A 379 -1.54 -15.40 11.39
C SER A 379 -0.66 -16.49 11.99
N PHE A 380 0.58 -16.67 11.51
CA PHE A 380 1.48 -17.72 12.03
C PHE A 380 1.77 -17.57 13.52
N LEU A 381 1.98 -16.35 14.00
CA LEU A 381 2.25 -16.10 15.41
C LEU A 381 1.03 -16.38 16.29
N LEU A 382 -0.17 -16.01 15.85
CA LEU A 382 -1.42 -16.34 16.55
C LEU A 382 -1.65 -17.85 16.62
N LEU A 383 -1.32 -18.58 15.55
CA LEU A 383 -1.37 -20.05 15.55
C LEU A 383 -0.42 -20.65 16.58
N LEU A 384 0.83 -20.14 16.65
CA LEU A 384 1.80 -20.57 17.67
C LEU A 384 1.26 -20.34 19.08
N ILE A 385 0.78 -19.13 19.36
CA ILE A 385 0.29 -18.76 20.70
C ILE A 385 -0.91 -19.64 21.09
N ALA A 386 -1.85 -19.84 20.17
CA ALA A 386 -3.00 -20.72 20.39
C ALA A 386 -2.57 -22.16 20.69
N ASP A 387 -1.56 -22.68 19.99
CA ASP A 387 -1.05 -24.04 20.17
C ASP A 387 -0.29 -24.23 21.50
N LYS A 388 0.50 -23.22 21.92
CA LYS A 388 1.31 -23.27 23.14
C LYS A 388 0.50 -22.98 24.40
N LEU A 389 -0.39 -21.99 24.38
CA LEU A 389 -1.17 -21.59 25.56
C LEU A 389 -2.44 -22.43 25.74
N GLN A 390 -3.05 -22.91 24.64
CA GLN A 390 -4.27 -23.73 24.67
C GLN A 390 -5.35 -23.12 25.60
N LEU A 391 -5.74 -23.83 26.67
CA LEU A 391 -6.74 -23.40 27.65
C LEU A 391 -6.34 -22.13 28.43
N GLU A 392 -5.06 -21.78 28.44
CA GLU A 392 -4.52 -20.60 29.13
C GLU A 392 -4.45 -19.36 28.20
N ALA A 393 -4.90 -19.49 26.95
CA ALA A 393 -4.92 -18.36 26.01
C ALA A 393 -5.87 -17.25 26.49
N SER A 394 -5.42 -16.00 26.38
CA SER A 394 -6.23 -14.84 26.77
C SER A 394 -7.45 -14.65 25.84
N PRO A 395 -8.55 -14.03 26.33
CA PRO A 395 -9.71 -13.75 25.48
C PRO A 395 -9.40 -12.92 24.23
N SER A 396 -8.41 -12.02 24.30
CA SER A 396 -7.96 -11.23 23.16
C SER A 396 -7.33 -12.08 22.06
N VAL A 397 -6.50 -13.08 22.43
CA VAL A 397 -5.92 -14.03 21.47
C VAL A 397 -6.99 -14.91 20.85
N VAL A 398 -7.98 -15.36 21.63
CA VAL A 398 -9.11 -16.14 21.10
C VAL A 398 -9.89 -15.34 20.07
N LYS A 399 -10.26 -14.09 20.40
CA LYS A 399 -10.96 -13.17 19.47
C LYS A 399 -10.13 -12.88 18.20
N ALA A 400 -8.82 -12.70 18.35
CA ALA A 400 -7.91 -12.51 17.24
C ALA A 400 -7.93 -13.73 16.30
N CYS A 401 -7.79 -14.94 16.84
CA CYS A 401 -7.84 -16.18 16.07
C CYS A 401 -9.19 -16.37 15.35
N GLU A 402 -10.31 -16.07 16.00
CA GLU A 402 -11.65 -16.11 15.38
C GLU A 402 -11.76 -15.14 14.19
N THR A 403 -11.20 -13.95 14.34
CA THR A 403 -11.19 -12.92 13.28
C THR A 403 -10.32 -13.35 12.10
N ILE A 404 -9.16 -13.96 12.36
CA ILE A 404 -8.30 -14.57 11.34
C ILE A 404 -9.03 -15.68 10.56
N VAL A 405 -9.79 -16.54 11.25
CA VAL A 405 -10.57 -17.60 10.59
C VAL A 405 -11.61 -16.99 9.66
N ARG A 406 -12.39 -16.01 10.12
CA ARG A 406 -13.40 -15.31 9.30
C ARG A 406 -12.75 -14.66 8.07
N ALA A 407 -11.61 -14.00 8.25
CA ALA A 407 -10.90 -13.36 7.15
C ALA A 407 -10.41 -14.37 6.11
N HIS A 408 -9.80 -15.49 6.53
CA HIS A 408 -9.41 -16.55 5.58
C HIS A 408 -10.62 -17.17 4.87
N GLU A 409 -11.76 -17.33 5.55
CA GLU A 409 -12.98 -17.85 4.92
C GLU A 409 -13.54 -16.89 3.87
N ALA A 410 -13.55 -15.58 4.14
CA ALA A 410 -13.91 -14.56 3.15
C ALA A 410 -12.91 -14.56 1.98
N CYS A 411 -11.62 -14.60 2.29
CA CYS A 411 -10.55 -14.53 1.30
C CYS A 411 -10.57 -15.70 0.32
N VAL A 412 -10.98 -16.90 0.75
CA VAL A 412 -11.08 -18.09 -0.12
C VAL A 412 -12.08 -17.93 -1.26
N VAL A 413 -13.14 -17.14 -1.06
CA VAL A 413 -14.16 -16.90 -2.09
C VAL A 413 -13.63 -15.96 -3.17
N THR A 414 -12.79 -15.01 -2.76
CA THR A 414 -12.26 -13.93 -3.61
C THR A 414 -10.93 -14.29 -4.25
N LEU A 415 -10.05 -14.96 -3.50
CA LEU A 415 -8.74 -15.42 -3.90
C LEU A 415 -8.79 -16.94 -4.02
N ASN A 416 -8.74 -17.47 -5.24
CA ASN A 416 -8.67 -18.92 -5.43
C ASN A 416 -7.29 -19.46 -5.03
N THR A 417 -7.00 -19.44 -3.74
CA THR A 417 -5.73 -19.87 -3.20
C THR A 417 -5.98 -21.04 -2.27
N GLU A 418 -5.49 -22.20 -2.68
CA GLU A 418 -5.58 -23.43 -1.90
C GLU A 418 -4.97 -23.26 -0.50
N TYR A 419 -3.95 -22.40 -0.38
CA TYR A 419 -3.29 -22.13 0.89
C TYR A 419 -4.20 -21.52 1.95
N GLN A 420 -5.11 -20.62 1.57
CA GLN A 420 -6.03 -19.98 2.53
C GLN A 420 -7.04 -20.98 3.07
N ARG A 421 -7.53 -21.89 2.22
CA ARG A 421 -8.41 -22.99 2.64
C ARG A 421 -7.71 -23.89 3.65
N ASN A 422 -6.46 -24.25 3.36
CA ASN A 422 -5.66 -25.12 4.22
C ASN A 422 -5.35 -24.44 5.56
N PHE A 423 -4.97 -23.17 5.55
CA PHE A 423 -4.68 -22.42 6.77
C PHE A 423 -5.93 -22.20 7.65
N SER A 424 -7.09 -21.86 7.07
CA SER A 424 -8.37 -21.76 7.80
C SER A 424 -8.72 -23.06 8.55
N LYS A 425 -8.48 -24.23 7.93
CA LYS A 425 -8.70 -25.53 8.59
C LYS A 425 -7.75 -25.73 9.78
N VAL A 426 -6.47 -25.37 9.62
CA VAL A 426 -5.45 -25.44 10.66
C VAL A 426 -5.81 -24.54 11.86
N MET A 427 -6.16 -23.28 11.61
CA MET A 427 -6.55 -22.33 12.67
C MET A 427 -7.80 -22.79 13.42
N ARG A 428 -8.81 -23.33 12.73
CA ARG A 428 -10.01 -23.89 13.38
C ARG A 428 -9.70 -25.07 14.29
N SER A 429 -8.78 -25.94 13.89
CA SER A 429 -8.31 -27.04 14.74
C SER A 429 -7.63 -26.51 16.00
N ALA A 430 -6.75 -25.51 15.89
CA ALA A 430 -6.10 -24.89 17.05
C ALA A 430 -7.11 -24.21 17.98
N LEU A 431 -8.07 -23.45 17.43
CA LEU A 431 -9.15 -22.81 18.21
C LEU A 431 -10.04 -23.80 18.96
N ALA A 432 -10.30 -24.98 18.39
CA ALA A 432 -11.08 -26.02 19.07
C ALA A 432 -10.36 -26.50 20.34
N GLN A 433 -9.04 -26.69 20.25
CA GLN A 433 -8.19 -27.08 21.39
C GLN A 433 -8.16 -26.00 22.47
N VAL A 434 -7.99 -24.73 22.07
CA VAL A 434 -8.05 -23.57 22.99
C VAL A 434 -9.39 -23.51 23.75
N ARG A 435 -10.49 -23.95 23.13
CA ARG A 435 -11.82 -24.02 23.77
C ARG A 435 -12.08 -25.31 24.55
N GLY A 436 -11.07 -26.13 24.80
CA GLY A 436 -11.18 -27.39 25.55
C GLY A 436 -11.88 -28.52 24.80
N ARG A 437 -12.07 -28.39 23.48
CA ARG A 437 -12.56 -29.48 22.63
C ARG A 437 -11.34 -30.27 22.15
N VAL A 438 -10.98 -31.28 22.93
CA VAL A 438 -9.82 -32.15 22.68
C VAL A 438 -10.29 -33.38 21.90
N PRO A 439 -9.91 -33.56 20.63
CA PRO A 439 -10.25 -34.75 19.85
C PRO A 439 -9.44 -35.96 20.35
N GLU A 440 -9.99 -37.18 20.22
CA GLU A 440 -9.32 -38.41 20.69
C GLU A 440 -7.94 -38.62 20.03
N ASP A 441 -7.74 -38.14 18.79
CA ASP A 441 -6.50 -38.26 18.01
C ASP A 441 -5.66 -36.97 17.96
N LEU A 442 -5.32 -36.39 19.13
CA LEU A 442 -4.49 -35.18 19.20
C LEU A 442 -3.17 -35.30 18.41
N GLY A 443 -2.47 -36.43 18.55
CA GLY A 443 -1.19 -36.66 17.89
C GLY A 443 -1.30 -36.63 16.36
N GLU A 444 -2.33 -37.25 15.80
CA GLU A 444 -2.57 -37.21 14.36
C GLU A 444 -2.95 -35.81 13.88
N GLN A 445 -3.69 -35.05 14.69
CA GLN A 445 -4.04 -33.66 14.34
C GLN A 445 -2.82 -32.74 14.33
N HIS A 446 -1.91 -32.87 15.30
CA HIS A 446 -0.65 -32.14 15.29
C HIS A 446 0.21 -32.52 14.08
N GLN A 447 0.27 -33.82 13.74
CA GLN A 447 0.99 -34.30 12.57
C GLN A 447 0.41 -33.74 11.26
N ARG A 448 -0.92 -33.82 11.06
CA ARG A 448 -1.59 -33.23 9.89
C ARG A 448 -1.40 -31.72 9.80
N ARG A 449 -1.42 -31.02 10.94
CA ARG A 449 -1.14 -29.58 11.00
C ARG A 449 0.27 -29.28 10.52
N ARG A 450 1.25 -30.05 10.99
CA ARG A 450 2.66 -29.93 10.59
C ARG A 450 2.85 -30.20 9.10
N GLU A 451 2.21 -31.24 8.56
CA GLU A 451 2.24 -31.57 7.13
C GLU A 451 1.66 -30.44 6.27
N LEU A 452 0.54 -29.84 6.68
CA LEU A 452 -0.05 -28.70 5.97
C LEU A 452 0.83 -27.45 6.04
N LEU A 453 1.41 -27.14 7.20
CA LEU A 453 2.33 -26.01 7.36
C LEU A 453 3.66 -26.21 6.62
N ALA A 454 4.08 -27.45 6.42
CA ALA A 454 5.28 -27.78 5.67
C ALA A 454 5.20 -27.37 4.18
N LEU A 455 4.00 -27.11 3.66
CA LEU A 455 3.80 -26.55 2.32
C LEU A 455 4.15 -25.06 2.22
N TYR A 456 4.21 -24.34 3.35
CA TYR A 456 4.44 -22.89 3.41
C TYR A 456 5.73 -22.55 4.13
N ARG A 457 6.75 -23.41 3.98
CA ARG A 457 8.03 -23.19 4.64
C ARG A 457 8.79 -22.05 4.01
N TRP A 458 9.42 -21.27 4.87
CA TRP A 458 10.35 -20.22 4.48
C TRP A 458 11.75 -20.62 4.95
N THR A 459 12.50 -21.34 4.11
CA THR A 459 13.76 -21.99 4.52
C THR A 459 14.97 -21.41 3.80
N GLY A 460 16.12 -21.36 4.47
CA GLY A 460 17.36 -20.80 3.91
C GLY A 460 17.93 -21.54 2.67
N ASP A 461 17.29 -22.62 2.23
CA ASP A 461 17.58 -23.30 0.95
C ASP A 461 16.90 -22.65 -0.26
N GLY A 462 16.16 -21.55 -0.06
CA GLY A 462 15.51 -20.77 -1.11
C GLY A 462 14.05 -21.13 -1.36
N THR A 463 13.42 -21.86 -0.45
CA THR A 463 11.97 -22.12 -0.49
C THR A 463 11.21 -21.00 0.21
N GLY A 464 10.16 -20.48 -0.42
CA GLY A 464 9.26 -19.46 0.11
C GLY A 464 7.82 -19.97 0.29
N LEU A 465 6.93 -19.07 0.72
CA LEU A 465 5.52 -19.34 1.01
C LEU A 465 4.67 -19.72 -0.22
N ALA A 466 5.07 -19.24 -1.40
CA ALA A 466 4.30 -19.40 -2.63
C ALA A 466 4.84 -20.56 -3.47
N LEU A 467 4.66 -21.81 -3.00
CA LEU A 467 4.92 -23.02 -3.80
C LEU A 467 3.66 -23.66 -4.37
#